data_AF-A0A662SN78-F1
#
_entry.id   AF-A0A662SN78-F1
#
_cell.length_a   1.000
_cell.length_b   1.000
_cell.length_c   1.000
_cell.angle_alpha   90.00
_cell.angle_beta   90.00
_cell.angle_gamma   90.00
#
_symmetry.space_group_name_H-M   'P 1'
#
loop_
_entity.id
_entity.type
_entity.pdbx_description
1 polymer ?
#
loop_
_entity_poly.entity_id
_entity_poly.type
_entity_poly.pdbx_seq_one_letter_code
_entity_poly.pdbx_strand_id
1 'polypeptide(L)'
;MAPTKVVGTWVEVPIGTILPWAKNIKEGLSLPEGWVECNGQTVDDPSSPLYGVTLPNLNGENRFLRGNSTSGGTGGNETHTHSVSLPRNPADENDADYNGARSWYFAHNTTVTSGSASNIPPYYNVVWIIRIK
;
A
#
# COMPACT_ATOMS: atom_id res chain seq x y z
N MET A 1 16.35 -24.80 46.19
CA MET A 1 15.59 -23.57 45.85
C MET A 1 15.57 -23.45 44.33
N ALA A 2 14.39 -23.50 43.72
CA ALA A 2 14.25 -23.23 42.29
C ALA A 2 14.35 -21.71 42.05
N PRO A 3 14.97 -21.24 40.96
CA PRO A 3 15.04 -19.82 40.68
C PRO A 3 13.64 -19.27 40.39
N THR A 4 13.22 -18.30 41.18
CA THR A 4 11.99 -17.52 40.95
C THR A 4 12.14 -16.78 39.62
N LYS A 5 11.31 -17.14 38.64
CA LYS A 5 11.19 -16.42 37.36
C LYS A 5 10.72 -15.00 37.68
N VAL A 6 11.59 -14.02 37.46
CA VAL A 6 11.20 -12.60 37.51
C VAL A 6 10.17 -12.40 36.39
N VAL A 7 8.89 -12.27 36.75
CA VAL A 7 7.84 -11.89 35.82
C VAL A 7 7.98 -10.38 35.62
N GLY A 8 8.86 -9.99 34.67
CA GLY A 8 8.87 -8.63 34.18
C GLY A 8 7.46 -8.28 33.70
N THR A 9 6.94 -7.12 34.09
CA THR A 9 5.69 -6.58 33.56
C THR A 9 5.94 -6.20 32.10
N TRP A 10 5.86 -7.18 31.21
CA TRP A 10 5.89 -6.95 29.77
C TRP A 10 4.73 -6.02 29.45
N VAL A 11 5.02 -4.90 28.78
CA VAL A 11 3.97 -4.07 28.19
C VAL A 11 3.21 -4.98 27.24
N GLU A 12 1.96 -5.30 27.57
CA GLU A 12 1.13 -6.13 26.73
C GLU A 12 0.80 -5.35 25.45
N VAL A 13 1.29 -5.86 24.33
CA VAL A 13 0.95 -5.34 23.00
C VAL A 13 -0.53 -5.65 22.73
N PRO A 14 -1.44 -4.72 22.43
CA PRO A 14 -2.86 -5.07 22.28
C PRO A 14 -3.13 -6.16 21.23
N ILE A 15 -4.13 -7.02 21.46
CA ILE A 15 -4.61 -7.97 20.45
C ILE A 15 -5.08 -7.19 19.22
N GLY A 16 -4.73 -7.68 18.03
CA GLY A 16 -4.92 -6.98 16.76
C GLY A 16 -3.75 -6.08 16.35
N THR A 17 -2.72 -5.91 17.18
CA THR A 17 -1.53 -5.15 16.78
C THR A 17 -0.77 -5.90 15.69
N ILE A 18 -0.39 -5.16 14.64
CA ILE A 18 0.42 -5.67 13.53
C ILE A 18 1.87 -5.20 13.72
N LEU A 19 2.83 -6.11 13.65
CA LEU A 19 4.26 -5.82 13.75
C LEU A 19 5.04 -6.37 12.56
N PRO A 20 6.14 -5.71 12.17
CA PRO A 20 7.09 -6.28 11.22
C PRO A 20 7.97 -7.33 11.90
N TRP A 21 8.17 -8.46 11.24
CA TRP A 21 9.02 -9.55 11.70
C TRP A 21 10.01 -9.97 10.62
N ALA A 22 11.31 -9.87 10.93
CA ALA A 22 12.38 -10.30 10.04
C ALA A 22 12.56 -11.84 10.07
N LYS A 23 11.51 -12.57 9.67
CA LYS A 23 11.43 -14.05 9.71
C LYS A 23 12.69 -14.75 9.20
N ASN A 24 13.24 -14.24 8.09
CA ASN A 24 14.33 -14.89 7.36
C ASN A 24 15.71 -14.28 7.68
N ILE A 25 15.84 -13.48 8.74
CA ILE A 25 17.16 -12.97 9.17
C ILE A 25 18.07 -14.11 9.66
N LYS A 26 17.47 -15.21 10.13
CA LYS A 26 18.12 -16.46 10.50
C LYS A 26 17.14 -17.60 10.28
N GLU A 27 17.63 -18.73 9.75
CA GLU A 27 16.81 -19.93 9.62
C GLU A 27 16.29 -20.44 10.97
N GLY A 28 15.07 -20.98 10.96
CA GLY A 28 14.47 -21.63 12.13
C GLY A 28 13.83 -20.70 13.15
N LEU A 29 13.67 -19.40 12.87
CA LEU A 29 12.86 -18.52 13.72
C LEU A 29 11.38 -18.90 13.62
N SER A 30 10.77 -19.20 14.77
CA SER A 30 9.34 -19.49 14.90
C SER A 30 8.62 -18.35 15.61
N LEU A 31 7.34 -18.17 15.31
CA LEU A 31 6.51 -17.24 16.06
C LEU A 31 6.22 -17.76 17.47
N PRO A 32 6.24 -16.89 18.49
CA PRO A 32 5.70 -17.22 19.79
C PRO A 32 4.19 -17.53 19.70
N GLU A 33 3.67 -18.25 20.69
CA GLU A 33 2.22 -18.42 20.84
C GLU A 33 1.51 -17.06 20.90
N GLY A 34 0.32 -16.99 20.31
CA GLY A 34 -0.47 -15.76 20.24
C GLY A 34 -0.11 -14.85 19.06
N TRP A 35 0.78 -15.27 18.15
CA TRP A 35 1.12 -14.55 16.93
C TRP A 35 0.91 -15.41 15.69
N VAL A 36 0.40 -14.79 14.63
CA VAL A 36 0.24 -15.41 13.31
C VAL A 36 0.62 -14.42 12.21
N GLU A 37 0.92 -14.91 11.01
CA GLU A 37 1.28 -14.06 9.86
C GLU A 37 0.06 -13.40 9.23
N CYS A 38 0.17 -12.17 8.73
CA CYS A 38 -0.89 -11.51 7.96
C CYS A 38 -0.91 -12.00 6.50
N ASN A 39 -1.40 -13.21 6.25
CA ASN A 39 -1.42 -13.89 4.94
C ASN A 39 -2.84 -14.15 4.38
N GLY A 40 -3.87 -13.55 4.99
CA GLY A 40 -5.26 -13.75 4.57
C GLY A 40 -5.97 -14.94 5.22
N GLN A 41 -5.35 -15.67 6.14
CA GLN A 41 -6.03 -16.79 6.81
C GLN A 41 -7.16 -16.33 7.75
N THR A 42 -8.10 -17.23 8.00
CA THR A 42 -9.06 -17.10 9.11
C THR A 42 -8.43 -17.66 10.38
N VAL A 43 -8.61 -16.96 11.50
CA VAL A 43 -8.11 -17.41 12.81
C VAL A 43 -8.92 -18.60 13.29
N ASP A 44 -8.29 -19.77 13.35
CA ASP A 44 -8.88 -21.01 13.87
C ASP A 44 -8.35 -21.32 15.29
N ASP A 45 -8.60 -20.40 16.21
CA ASP A 45 -8.27 -20.56 17.62
C ASP A 45 -9.43 -20.09 18.53
N PRO A 46 -10.20 -21.01 19.14
CA PRO A 46 -11.37 -20.65 19.95
C PRO A 46 -11.07 -19.78 21.19
N SER A 47 -9.81 -19.71 21.63
CA SER A 47 -9.40 -18.87 22.78
C SER A 47 -9.00 -17.45 22.37
N SER A 48 -8.87 -17.18 21.07
CA SER A 48 -8.58 -15.86 20.52
C SER A 48 -9.86 -15.00 20.46
N PRO A 49 -9.81 -13.72 20.86
CA PRO A 49 -10.88 -12.75 20.56
C PRO A 49 -11.13 -12.54 19.07
N LEU A 50 -10.21 -12.98 18.20
CA LEU A 50 -10.31 -12.91 16.75
C LEU A 50 -10.76 -14.23 16.12
N TYR A 51 -11.22 -15.22 16.88
CA TYR A 51 -11.69 -16.51 16.35
C TYR A 51 -12.73 -16.32 15.23
N GLY A 52 -12.54 -17.00 14.10
CA GLY A 52 -13.40 -16.91 12.93
C GLY A 52 -13.23 -15.63 12.09
N VAL A 53 -12.34 -14.70 12.49
CA VAL A 53 -12.04 -13.49 11.73
C VAL A 53 -10.97 -13.78 10.66
N THR A 54 -11.22 -13.32 9.43
CA THR A 54 -10.22 -13.32 8.35
C THR A 54 -9.24 -12.17 8.53
N LEU A 55 -7.95 -12.49 8.59
CA LEU A 55 -6.87 -11.53 8.77
C LEU A 55 -6.51 -10.82 7.46
N PRO A 56 -5.88 -9.63 7.50
CA PRO A 56 -5.43 -8.97 6.29
C PRO A 56 -4.32 -9.78 5.59
N ASN A 57 -4.33 -9.80 4.27
CA ASN A 57 -3.29 -10.45 3.44
C ASN A 57 -2.16 -9.48 3.09
N LEU A 58 -1.45 -8.97 4.11
CA LEU A 58 -0.36 -8.02 3.90
C LEU A 58 0.87 -8.67 3.23
N ASN A 59 1.14 -9.94 3.55
CA ASN A 59 2.30 -10.67 3.06
C ASN A 59 2.11 -11.23 1.66
N GLY A 60 0.92 -11.75 1.33
CA GLY A 60 0.64 -12.30 0.00
C GLY A 60 0.40 -11.22 -1.06
N GLU A 61 -0.05 -10.03 -0.66
CA GLU A 61 -0.33 -8.91 -1.56
C GLU A 61 0.73 -7.79 -1.50
N ASN A 62 1.86 -8.02 -0.80
CA ASN A 62 2.99 -7.07 -0.68
C ASN A 62 2.56 -5.64 -0.29
N ARG A 63 1.64 -5.52 0.68
CA ARG A 63 1.05 -4.22 1.04
C ARG A 63 1.91 -3.43 2.03
N PHE A 64 1.92 -2.11 1.83
CA PHE A 64 2.42 -1.14 2.80
C PHE A 64 1.31 -0.73 3.79
N LEU A 65 1.70 -0.42 5.03
CA LEU A 65 0.80 0.12 6.03
C LEU A 65 0.67 1.65 5.89
N ARG A 66 -0.57 2.15 6.02
CA ARG A 66 -0.89 3.57 6.06
C ARG A 66 -1.79 3.85 7.27
N GLY A 67 -1.51 4.92 8.01
CA GLY A 67 -2.36 5.36 9.12
C GLY A 67 -3.76 5.80 8.66
N ASN A 68 -4.78 5.46 9.45
CA ASN A 68 -6.17 5.85 9.23
C ASN A 68 -6.94 5.77 10.57
N SER A 69 -8.09 6.43 10.69
CA SER A 69 -8.98 6.30 11.86
C SER A 69 -9.73 4.95 11.89
N THR A 70 -9.82 4.28 10.73
CA THR A 70 -10.46 2.97 10.57
C THR A 70 -9.52 2.01 9.84
N SER A 71 -9.31 0.82 10.40
CA SER A 71 -8.47 -0.23 9.82
C SER A 71 -9.18 -1.02 8.72
N GLY A 72 -8.42 -1.64 7.81
CA GLY A 72 -8.92 -2.60 6.81
C GLY A 72 -9.14 -2.04 5.40
N GLY A 73 -9.13 -0.72 5.21
CA GLY A 73 -9.17 -0.11 3.88
C GLY A 73 -7.90 -0.37 3.07
N THR A 74 -8.04 -0.56 1.76
CA THR A 74 -6.93 -0.73 0.81
C THR A 74 -7.00 0.32 -0.30
N GLY A 75 -5.89 0.57 -0.99
CA GLY A 75 -5.81 1.52 -2.10
C GLY A 75 -4.39 1.70 -2.61
N GLY A 76 -4.21 2.63 -3.55
CA GLY A 76 -2.94 2.89 -4.23
C GLY A 76 -2.78 2.10 -5.52
N ASN A 77 -1.70 2.39 -6.26
CA ASN A 77 -1.30 1.67 -7.47
C ASN A 77 0.23 1.65 -7.52
N GLU A 78 0.80 0.50 -7.90
CA GLU A 78 2.24 0.30 -8.07
C GLU A 78 2.81 1.09 -9.25
N THR A 79 1.95 1.50 -10.20
CA THR A 79 2.32 2.27 -11.38
C THR A 79 1.35 3.42 -11.63
N HIS A 80 1.81 4.47 -12.29
CA HIS A 80 0.93 5.56 -12.74
C HIS A 80 1.43 6.23 -14.02
N THR A 81 0.54 6.98 -14.66
CA THR A 81 0.82 7.82 -15.83
C THR A 81 0.55 9.29 -15.52
N HIS A 82 1.17 10.18 -16.29
CA HIS A 82 0.87 11.61 -16.30
C HIS A 82 0.29 11.98 -17.66
N SER A 83 -0.81 12.74 -17.68
CA SER A 83 -1.39 13.28 -18.91
C SER A 83 -1.41 14.80 -18.86
N VAL A 84 -0.94 15.43 -19.94
CA VAL A 84 -1.00 16.88 -20.11
C VAL A 84 -1.82 17.19 -21.36
N SER A 85 -2.83 18.03 -21.20
CA SER A 85 -3.60 18.59 -22.32
C SER A 85 -3.01 19.94 -22.70
N LEU A 86 -2.54 20.06 -23.94
CA LEU A 86 -2.01 21.31 -24.47
C LEU A 86 -3.10 21.97 -25.33
N PRO A 87 -3.72 23.07 -24.87
CA PRO A 87 -4.52 23.89 -25.75
C PRO A 87 -3.58 24.65 -26.69
N ARG A 88 -3.69 24.42 -28.00
CA ARG A 88 -3.10 25.36 -28.96
C ARG A 88 -4.05 26.55 -29.02
N ASN A 89 -3.64 27.71 -28.51
CA ASN A 89 -4.31 28.95 -28.86
C ASN A 89 -4.27 29.08 -30.39
N PRO A 90 -5.38 29.49 -31.04
CA PRO A 90 -5.31 29.92 -32.43
C PRO A 90 -4.12 30.86 -32.53
N ALA A 91 -3.19 30.56 -33.44
CA ALA A 91 -1.93 31.27 -33.50
C ALA A 91 -2.22 32.78 -33.53
N ASP A 92 -1.43 33.56 -32.79
CA ASP A 92 -1.37 35.02 -32.94
C ASP A 92 -0.82 35.29 -34.35
N GLU A 93 -1.64 35.08 -35.36
CA GLU A 93 -1.29 35.39 -36.72
C GLU A 93 -1.84 36.80 -36.98
N ASN A 94 -0.92 37.76 -37.02
CA ASN A 94 -1.01 38.85 -37.99
C ASN A 94 -0.95 38.23 -39.40
N ASP A 95 -1.92 37.38 -39.77
CA ASP A 95 -2.12 36.94 -41.14
C ASP A 95 -2.89 38.05 -41.82
N ALA A 96 -2.16 38.87 -42.58
CA ALA A 96 -2.77 39.80 -43.51
C ALA A 96 -3.36 38.97 -44.65
N ASP A 97 -4.62 38.57 -44.46
CA ASP A 97 -5.44 37.80 -45.39
C ASP A 97 -5.45 38.47 -46.78
N TYR A 98 -4.71 37.90 -47.74
CA TYR A 98 -4.83 38.25 -49.15
C TYR A 98 -5.90 37.30 -49.74
N ASN A 99 -7.10 37.86 -49.98
CA ASN A 99 -8.27 37.21 -50.61
C ASN A 99 -9.13 36.24 -49.77
N GLY A 100 -9.70 36.71 -48.66
CA GLY A 100 -11.11 36.47 -48.31
C GLY A 100 -11.56 35.02 -48.08
N ALA A 101 -10.64 34.11 -47.73
CA ALA A 101 -10.97 32.76 -47.35
C ALA A 101 -11.16 32.70 -45.83
N ARG A 102 -12.39 32.41 -45.37
CA ARG A 102 -12.67 32.19 -43.95
C ARG A 102 -11.77 31.08 -43.41
N SER A 103 -10.74 31.45 -42.64
CA SER A 103 -9.94 30.52 -41.85
C SER A 103 -10.83 29.90 -40.77
N TRP A 104 -11.19 28.63 -40.95
CA TRP A 104 -11.90 27.84 -39.96
C TRP A 104 -10.92 27.46 -38.86
N TYR A 105 -10.85 28.28 -37.82
CA TYR A 105 -10.05 28.01 -36.63
C TYR A 105 -10.56 26.75 -35.91
N PHE A 106 -9.95 25.61 -36.21
CA PHE A 106 -10.14 24.38 -35.43
C PHE A 106 -9.20 24.42 -34.22
N ALA A 107 -9.78 24.54 -33.02
CA ALA A 107 -9.05 24.33 -31.79
C ALA A 107 -8.71 22.83 -31.68
N HIS A 108 -7.45 22.48 -31.93
CA HIS A 108 -6.96 21.14 -31.63
C HIS A 108 -6.56 21.09 -30.15
N ASN A 109 -7.22 20.22 -29.39
CA ASN A 109 -6.66 19.74 -28.14
C ASN A 109 -5.72 18.57 -28.47
N THR A 110 -4.52 18.59 -27.91
CA THR A 110 -3.67 17.40 -27.94
C THR A 110 -3.41 16.98 -26.50
N THR A 111 -3.52 15.67 -26.26
CA THR A 111 -3.20 15.07 -24.98
C THR A 111 -1.98 14.20 -25.17
N VAL A 112 -0.93 14.48 -24.43
CA VAL A 112 0.26 13.63 -24.36
C VAL A 112 0.24 12.94 -23.01
N THR A 113 0.37 11.61 -23.02
CA THR A 113 0.42 10.78 -21.81
C THR A 113 1.78 10.12 -21.71
N SER A 114 2.41 10.20 -20.54
CA SER A 114 3.64 9.47 -20.26
C SER A 114 3.40 7.95 -20.27
N GLY A 115 4.47 7.18 -20.44
CA GLY A 115 4.40 5.74 -20.13
C GLY A 115 4.04 5.49 -18.67
N SER A 116 3.47 4.31 -18.41
CA SER A 116 3.27 3.83 -17.03
C SER A 116 4.58 3.31 -16.48
N ALA A 117 4.94 3.72 -15.27
CA ALA A 117 6.16 3.29 -14.60
C ALA A 117 5.90 3.04 -13.12
N SER A 118 6.75 2.21 -12.49
CA SER A 118 6.63 1.93 -11.06
C SER A 118 6.99 3.15 -10.21
N ASN A 119 6.24 3.36 -9.14
CA ASN A 119 6.49 4.38 -8.13
C ASN A 119 7.01 3.79 -6.81
N ILE A 120 7.39 2.51 -6.78
CA ILE A 120 7.85 1.82 -5.56
C ILE A 120 9.35 2.14 -5.33
N PRO A 121 9.71 2.81 -4.22
CA PRO A 121 11.11 3.00 -3.85
C PRO A 121 11.78 1.69 -3.46
N PRO A 122 13.12 1.58 -3.46
CA PRO A 122 13.81 0.43 -2.88
C PRO A 122 13.36 0.14 -1.44
N TYR A 123 13.10 -1.13 -1.12
CA TYR A 123 12.53 -1.55 0.17
C TYR A 123 13.20 -2.83 0.70
N TYR A 124 13.09 -3.03 2.01
CA TYR A 124 13.44 -4.29 2.68
C TYR A 124 12.16 -5.02 3.09
N ASN A 125 12.07 -6.30 2.73
CA ASN A 125 10.91 -7.12 3.03
C ASN A 125 10.95 -7.66 4.47
N VAL A 126 9.82 -7.50 5.16
CA VAL A 126 9.52 -8.13 6.45
C VAL A 126 8.21 -8.88 6.33
N VAL A 127 8.05 -9.90 7.16
CA VAL A 127 6.77 -10.59 7.31
C VAL A 127 5.94 -9.84 8.33
N TRP A 128 4.75 -9.41 7.95
CA TRP A 128 3.78 -8.82 8.87
C TRP A 128 3.13 -9.92 9.71
N ILE A 129 3.08 -9.70 11.01
CA ILE A 129 2.44 -10.60 11.98
C ILE A 129 1.44 -9.83 12.81
N ILE A 130 0.42 -10.53 13.33
CA ILE A 130 -0.62 -9.95 14.17
C ILE A 130 -0.76 -10.74 15.47
N ARG A 131 -0.95 -9.99 16.57
CA ARG A 131 -1.23 -10.60 17.89
C ARG A 131 -2.68 -11.06 17.94
N ILE A 132 -2.90 -12.32 18.25
CA ILE A 132 -4.22 -12.96 18.39
C ILE A 132 -4.53 -13.38 19.84
N LYS A 133 -3.53 -13.40 20.74
CA LYS A 133 -3.69 -13.66 22.18
C LYS A 133 -2.69 -12.84 22.98
#